data_AF-A0AB34GFZ9-F1
#
_entry.id   AF-A0AB34GFZ9-F1
#
_cell.length_a   1.000
_cell.length_b   1.000
_cell.length_c   1.000
_cell.angle_alpha   90.00
_cell.angle_beta   90.00
_cell.angle_gamma   90.00
#
_symmetry.space_group_name_H-M   'P 1'
#
loop_
_entity.id
_entity.type
_entity.pdbx_description
1 polymer ?
#
loop_
_entity_poly.entity_id
_entity_poly.type
_entity_poly.pdbx_seq_one_letter_code
_entity_poly.pdbx_strand_id
1 'polypeptide(L)'
;MFDSLDDRADQHQIHDADVRHTWKSDCLPLSFWVNVIKNPQFVFDIHGSSTTDTCLWVVTQTFMDSRSTSGHKLGKDSPSNKLLYAKDIPNYKSWVERYYAGIAKMPAISDQDMSAYLAEQ
;
A
#
# COMPACT_ATOMS: atom_id res chain seq x y z
N MET A 1 -10.23 -10.39 -3.21
CA MET A 1 -8.83 -10.18 -3.68
C MET A 1 -7.82 -10.64 -2.65
N PHE A 2 -7.77 -10.06 -1.43
CA PHE A 2 -6.80 -10.48 -0.42
C PHE A 2 -7.04 -11.91 0.08
N ASP A 3 -8.29 -12.34 0.22
CA ASP A 3 -8.65 -13.73 0.53
C ASP A 3 -8.14 -14.69 -0.56
N SER A 4 -8.32 -14.33 -1.83
CA SER A 4 -7.80 -15.11 -2.97
C SER A 4 -6.27 -15.19 -3.02
N LEU A 5 -5.56 -14.19 -2.48
CA LEU A 5 -4.09 -14.24 -2.35
C LEU A 5 -3.67 -15.17 -1.19
N ASP A 6 -4.43 -15.17 -0.09
CA ASP A 6 -4.19 -16.09 1.03
C ASP A 6 -4.44 -17.54 0.60
N ASP A 7 -5.54 -17.82 -0.12
CA ASP A 7 -5.86 -19.15 -0.65
C ASP A 7 -4.74 -19.68 -1.57
N ARG A 8 -4.17 -18.82 -2.41
CA ARG A 8 -3.04 -19.19 -3.27
C ARG A 8 -1.77 -19.43 -2.47
N ALA A 9 -1.51 -18.65 -1.41
CA ALA A 9 -0.37 -18.89 -0.53
C ALA A 9 -0.53 -20.25 0.18
N ASP A 10 -1.73 -20.61 0.61
CA ASP A 10 -2.03 -21.91 1.23
C ASP A 10 -1.88 -23.07 0.24
N GLN A 11 -2.34 -22.92 -1.01
CA GLN A 11 -2.13 -23.91 -2.08
C GLN A 11 -0.64 -24.21 -2.35
N HIS A 12 0.22 -23.20 -2.19
CA HIS A 12 1.67 -23.33 -2.37
C HIS A 12 2.45 -23.59 -1.06
N GLN A 13 1.75 -23.87 0.05
CA GLN A 13 2.35 -24.10 1.38
C GLN A 13 3.22 -22.94 1.90
N ILE A 14 2.90 -21.72 1.49
CA ILE A 14 3.59 -20.50 1.93
C ILE A 14 2.91 -20.01 3.21
N HIS A 15 3.42 -20.46 4.36
CA HIS A 15 2.92 -20.05 5.68
C HIS A 15 3.65 -18.83 6.27
N ASP A 16 4.63 -18.28 5.53
CA ASP A 16 5.34 -17.07 5.93
C ASP A 16 4.43 -15.85 5.81
N ALA A 17 4.14 -15.22 6.96
CA ALA A 17 3.30 -14.04 7.05
C ALA A 17 3.92 -12.82 6.34
N ASP A 18 5.25 -12.72 6.28
CA ASP A 18 5.94 -11.61 5.61
C ASP A 18 5.77 -11.69 4.09
N VAL A 19 5.79 -12.91 3.53
CA VAL A 19 5.54 -13.14 2.10
C VAL A 19 4.11 -12.77 1.73
N ARG A 20 3.12 -13.20 2.53
CA ARG A 20 1.70 -12.85 2.31
C ARG A 20 1.48 -11.33 2.43
N HIS A 21 2.09 -10.69 3.42
CA HIS A 21 2.03 -9.23 3.58
C HIS A 21 2.65 -8.51 2.37
N THR A 22 3.77 -9.01 1.85
CA THR A 22 4.43 -8.45 0.67
C THR A 22 3.54 -8.54 -0.57
N TRP A 23 2.92 -9.69 -0.83
CA TRP A 23 2.01 -9.86 -1.97
C TRP A 23 0.81 -8.91 -1.91
N LYS A 24 0.16 -8.81 -0.75
CA LYS A 24 -0.96 -7.86 -0.54
C LYS A 24 -0.50 -6.40 -0.73
N SER A 25 0.68 -6.07 -0.21
CA SER A 25 1.26 -4.74 -0.29
C SER A 25 1.70 -4.34 -1.71
N ASP A 26 2.07 -5.30 -2.54
CA ASP A 26 2.44 -5.05 -3.93
C ASP A 26 1.20 -4.93 -4.83
N CYS A 27 0.15 -5.71 -4.57
CA CYS A 27 -1.06 -5.69 -5.38
C CYS A 27 -1.88 -4.40 -5.30
N LEU A 28 -2.04 -3.80 -4.11
CA LEU A 28 -2.99 -2.68 -3.92
C LEU A 28 -2.28 -1.35 -3.57
N PRO A 29 -1.46 -1.24 -2.51
CA PRO A 29 -0.72 0.00 -2.24
C PRO A 29 0.27 0.39 -3.34
N LEU A 30 1.06 -0.56 -3.85
CA LEU A 30 2.14 -0.24 -4.80
C LEU A 30 1.64 -0.03 -6.22
N SER A 31 0.74 -0.89 -6.70
CA SER A 31 0.27 -0.81 -8.08
C SER A 31 -0.83 0.24 -8.28
N PHE A 32 -1.72 0.43 -7.30
CA PHE A 32 -2.84 1.36 -7.44
C PHE A 32 -2.56 2.70 -6.75
N TRP A 33 -2.35 2.70 -5.43
CA TRP A 33 -2.29 3.95 -4.66
C TRP A 33 -1.08 4.81 -4.97
N VAL A 34 0.12 4.23 -5.08
CA VAL A 34 1.33 4.95 -5.52
C VAL A 34 1.10 5.55 -6.91
N ASN A 35 0.43 4.84 -7.81
CA ASN A 35 0.18 5.33 -9.17
C ASN A 35 -0.80 6.50 -9.18
N VAL A 36 -1.86 6.45 -8.38
CA VAL A 36 -2.84 7.55 -8.22
C VAL A 36 -2.22 8.77 -7.55
N ILE A 37 -1.43 8.58 -6.48
CA ILE A 37 -0.77 9.69 -5.76
C ILE A 37 0.27 10.37 -6.65
N LYS A 38 1.04 9.59 -7.41
CA LYS A 38 2.06 10.11 -8.33
C LYS A 38 1.44 10.78 -9.56
N ASN A 39 0.28 10.29 -10.01
CA ASN A 39 -0.36 10.74 -11.25
C ASN A 39 -1.82 11.16 -10.98
N PRO A 40 -2.04 12.28 -10.28
CA PRO A 40 -3.39 12.72 -9.94
C PRO A 40 -4.25 13.06 -11.18
N GLN A 41 -3.62 13.29 -12.33
CA GLN A 41 -4.29 13.46 -13.63
C GLN A 41 -5.09 12.23 -14.08
N PHE A 42 -4.86 11.04 -13.50
CA PHE A 42 -5.67 9.85 -13.79
C PHE A 42 -7.05 9.90 -13.13
N VAL A 43 -7.22 10.74 -12.10
CA VAL A 43 -8.47 10.87 -11.35
C VAL A 43 -9.11 12.23 -11.61
N PHE A 44 -8.31 13.26 -11.81
CA PHE A 44 -8.77 14.64 -11.94
C PHE A 44 -8.30 15.26 -13.26
N ASP A 45 -9.15 16.10 -13.85
CA ASP A 45 -8.78 16.89 -15.02
C ASP A 45 -7.91 18.09 -14.60
N ILE A 46 -6.62 17.81 -14.39
CA ILE A 46 -5.62 18.79 -13.97
C ILE A 46 -4.35 18.68 -14.81
N HIS A 47 -3.70 19.81 -15.06
CA HIS A 47 -2.37 19.84 -15.66
C HIS A 47 -1.30 19.83 -14.57
N GLY A 48 -0.54 18.74 -14.50
CA GLY A 48 0.60 18.62 -13.59
C GLY A 48 1.69 19.63 -13.93
N SER A 49 2.26 20.26 -12.90
CA SER A 49 3.49 21.05 -13.03
C SER A 49 4.69 20.24 -12.54
N SER A 50 5.87 20.45 -13.12
CA SER A 50 7.09 19.73 -12.71
C SER A 50 7.39 19.86 -11.21
N THR A 51 7.02 20.99 -10.60
CA THR A 51 7.14 21.20 -9.15
C THR A 51 6.15 20.33 -8.37
N THR A 52 4.90 20.27 -8.80
CA THR A 52 3.86 19.43 -8.19
C THR A 52 4.26 17.95 -8.24
N ASP A 53 4.78 17.49 -9.38
CA ASP A 53 5.21 16.10 -9.55
C ASP A 53 6.36 15.74 -8.60
N THR A 54 7.30 16.66 -8.40
CA THR A 54 8.42 16.48 -7.47
C THR A 54 7.94 16.39 -6.02
N CYS A 55 6.99 17.24 -5.62
CA CYS A 55 6.38 17.19 -4.29
C CYS A 55 5.58 15.87 -4.09
N LEU A 56 4.81 15.45 -5.08
CA LEU A 56 4.05 14.20 -5.02
C LEU A 56 4.95 12.98 -4.97
N TRP A 57 6.11 13.01 -5.63
CA TRP A 57 7.10 11.95 -5.55
C TRP A 57 7.63 11.78 -4.12
N VAL A 58 7.90 12.88 -3.41
CA VAL A 58 8.32 12.85 -1.99
C VAL A 58 7.24 12.20 -1.11
N VAL A 59 5.96 12.57 -1.30
CA VAL A 59 4.83 11.98 -0.57
C VAL A 59 4.67 10.49 -0.88
N THR A 60 4.78 10.12 -2.16
CA THR A 60 4.73 8.74 -2.62
C THR A 60 5.82 7.90 -1.97
N GLN A 61 7.04 8.42 -1.90
CA GLN A 61 8.16 7.73 -1.28
C GLN A 61 7.94 7.53 0.23
N THR A 62 7.41 8.52 0.94
CA THR A 62 7.03 8.39 2.35
C THR A 62 5.94 7.33 2.56
N PHE A 63 4.94 7.30 1.68
CA PHE A 63 3.92 6.25 1.69
C PHE A 63 4.53 4.86 1.49
N MET A 64 5.47 4.71 0.55
CA MET A 64 6.21 3.46 0.34
C MET A 64 7.08 3.07 1.55
N ASP A 65 7.67 4.03 2.26
CA ASP A 65 8.45 3.77 3.47
C ASP A 65 7.55 3.32 4.64
N SER A 66 6.31 3.82 4.73
CA SER A 66 5.34 3.42 5.75
C SER A 66 4.80 2.00 5.60
N ARG A 67 4.89 1.38 4.41
CA ARG A 67 4.53 -0.03 4.22
C ARG A 67 5.69 -0.99 4.47
N SER A 68 6.92 -0.49 4.59
CA SER A 68 8.10 -1.34 4.76
C SER A 68 8.16 -1.92 6.18
N THR A 69 8.35 -3.22 6.32
CA THR A 69 8.56 -3.91 7.61
C THR A 69 9.98 -3.70 8.16
N SER A 70 10.91 -3.18 7.35
CA SER A 70 12.30 -2.97 7.78
C SER A 70 12.47 -1.78 8.74
N GLY A 71 13.34 -1.97 9.74
CA GLY A 71 13.70 -0.94 10.71
C GLY A 71 14.39 0.27 10.04
N HIS A 72 13.95 1.47 10.38
CA HIS A 72 14.40 2.71 9.75
C HIS A 72 15.68 3.22 10.42
N LYS A 73 16.86 2.89 9.88
CA LYS A 73 18.14 3.44 10.33
C LYS A 73 18.43 4.74 9.58
N LEU A 74 18.13 5.87 10.22
CA LEU A 74 18.47 7.19 9.69
C LEU A 74 19.91 7.57 10.04
N GLY A 75 20.58 8.17 9.08
CA GLY A 75 21.93 8.70 9.20
C GLY A 75 22.12 9.95 8.35
N LYS A 76 23.30 10.55 8.44
CA LYS A 76 23.70 11.75 7.69
C LYS A 76 23.58 11.60 6.17
N ASP A 77 23.68 10.39 5.65
CA ASP A 77 23.57 10.07 4.22
C ASP A 77 22.13 9.66 3.81
N SER A 78 21.16 9.78 4.72
CA SER A 78 19.76 9.48 4.42
C SER A 78 19.14 10.54 3.50
N PRO A 79 18.32 10.14 2.51
CA PRO A 79 17.59 11.07 1.65
C PRO A 79 16.77 12.09 2.45
N SER A 80 16.75 13.35 2.00
CA SER A 80 16.10 14.45 2.73
C SER A 80 14.61 14.21 2.99
N ASN A 81 13.90 13.54 2.08
CA ASN A 81 12.50 13.16 2.27
C ASN A 81 12.31 12.17 3.43
N LYS A 82 13.26 11.25 3.65
CA LYS A 82 13.21 10.32 4.79
C LYS A 82 13.46 11.03 6.11
N LEU A 83 14.33 12.04 6.10
CA LEU A 83 14.55 12.90 7.27
C LEU A 83 13.34 13.77 7.58
N LEU A 84 12.64 14.26 6.55
CA LEU A 84 11.45 15.11 6.70
C LEU A 84 10.32 14.40 7.45
N TYR A 85 10.05 13.14 7.12
CA TYR A 85 8.96 12.34 7.71
C TYR A 85 9.41 11.32 8.75
N ALA A 86 10.67 11.39 9.19
CA ALA A 86 11.29 10.45 10.12
C ALA A 86 10.45 10.19 11.38
N LYS A 87 9.81 11.24 11.92
CA LYS A 87 9.01 11.17 13.15
C LYS A 87 7.61 10.61 12.92
N ASP A 88 7.08 10.73 11.71
CA ASP A 88 5.71 10.34 11.39
C ASP A 88 5.62 8.91 10.84
N ILE A 89 6.69 8.42 10.20
CA ILE A 89 6.77 7.07 9.62
C ILE A 89 6.36 5.97 10.61
N PRO A 90 6.80 5.96 11.90
CA PRO A 90 6.36 4.94 12.85
C PRO A 90 4.84 4.91 13.07
N ASN A 91 4.20 6.08 13.09
CA ASN A 91 2.74 6.18 13.24
C ASN A 91 2.03 5.66 11.99
N TYR A 92 2.53 6.02 10.80
CA TYR A 92 1.98 5.53 9.54
C TYR A 92 2.11 4.01 9.40
N LYS A 93 3.25 3.43 9.81
CA LYS A 93 3.42 1.97 9.88
C LYS A 93 2.35 1.32 10.76
N SER A 94 2.11 1.87 11.94
CA SER A 94 1.06 1.36 12.84
C SER A 94 -0.34 1.44 12.22
N TRP A 95 -0.63 2.48 11.44
CA TRP A 95 -1.92 2.60 10.74
C TRP A 95 -2.05 1.57 9.62
N VAL A 96 -0.99 1.34 8.84
CA VAL A 96 -0.96 0.31 7.78
C VAL A 96 -1.15 -1.09 8.37
N GLU A 97 -0.45 -1.39 9.48
CA GLU A 97 -0.63 -2.66 10.20
C GLU A 97 -2.06 -2.84 10.71
N ARG A 98 -2.65 -1.79 11.31
CA ARG A 98 -4.05 -1.81 11.76
C ARG A 98 -5.04 -1.98 10.61
N TYR A 99 -4.77 -1.36 9.47
CA TYR A 99 -5.62 -1.45 8.28
C TYR A 99 -5.68 -2.90 7.77
N TYR A 100 -4.54 -3.56 7.58
CA TYR A 100 -4.52 -4.96 7.14
C TYR A 100 -5.09 -5.91 8.20
N ALA A 101 -4.79 -5.68 9.48
CA ALA A 101 -5.38 -6.47 10.57
C ALA A 101 -6.90 -6.28 10.67
N GLY A 102 -7.41 -5.10 10.32
CA GLY A 102 -8.84 -4.82 10.23
C GLY A 102 -9.49 -5.60 9.10
N ILE A 103 -8.93 -5.54 7.89
CA ILE A 103 -9.45 -6.27 6.73
C ILE A 103 -9.45 -7.78 6.97
N ALA A 104 -8.37 -8.34 7.53
CA ALA A 104 -8.29 -9.78 7.82
C ALA A 104 -9.32 -10.27 8.85
N LYS A 105 -9.91 -9.36 9.65
CA LYS A 105 -10.98 -9.68 10.60
C LYS A 105 -12.38 -9.52 10.02
N MET A 106 -12.50 -8.94 8.83
CA MET A 106 -13.81 -8.80 8.18
C MET A 106 -14.32 -10.17 7.73
N PRO A 107 -15.64 -10.38 7.72
CA PRO A 107 -16.21 -11.61 7.19
C PRO A 107 -15.84 -11.75 5.72
N ALA A 108 -15.48 -12.98 5.32
CA ALA A 108 -15.20 -13.30 3.93
C ALA A 108 -16.44 -13.02 3.08
N ILE A 109 -16.22 -12.41 1.91
CA ILE A 109 -17.28 -12.16 0.94
C ILE A 109 -17.53 -13.45 0.17
N SER A 110 -18.80 -13.85 0.02
CA SER A 110 -19.14 -15.05 -0.75
C SER A 110 -18.89 -14.84 -2.26
N ASP A 111 -18.56 -15.90 -2.98
CA ASP A 111 -18.41 -15.85 -4.44
C ASP A 111 -19.69 -15.35 -5.14
N GLN A 112 -20.86 -15.64 -4.53
CA GLN A 112 -22.15 -15.19 -5.03
C GLN A 112 -22.31 -13.67 -4.92
N ASP A 113 -21.97 -13.09 -3.76
CA ASP A 113 -22.03 -11.64 -3.55
C ASP A 113 -21.00 -10.91 -4.40
N MET A 114 -19.80 -11.47 -4.54
CA MET A 114 -18.75 -10.91 -5.40
C MET A 114 -19.15 -10.94 -6.88
N SER A 115 -19.75 -12.04 -7.35
CA SER A 115 -20.23 -12.15 -8.73
C SER A 115 -21.40 -11.21 -9.00
N ALA A 116 -22.32 -11.05 -8.04
CA ALA A 116 -23.43 -10.11 -8.14
C ALA A 116 -22.93 -8.67 -8.24
N TYR A 117 -21.98 -8.27 -7.38
CA TYR A 117 -21.37 -6.95 -7.44
C TYR A 117 -20.66 -6.69 -8.79
N LEU A 118 -19.90 -7.66 -9.30
CA LEU A 118 -19.21 -7.53 -10.60
C LEU A 118 -20.18 -7.47 -11.79
N ALA A 119 -21.37 -8.06 -11.68
CA ALA A 119 -22.40 -7.99 -12.71
C ALA A 119 -23.18 -6.66 -12.69
N GLU A 120 -23.21 -5.97 -11.55
CA GLU A 120 -23.83 -4.64 -11.41
C GLU A 120 -22.92 -3.48 -11.85
N GLN A 121 -21.61 -3.70 -11.98
CA GLN A 121 -20.62 -2.72 -12.46
C GLN A 121 -20.42 -2.80 -13.97
#